data_AF-A0A3A4VSQ6-F1
#
_entry.id   AF-A0A3A4VSQ6-F1
#
_cell.length_a   1.000
_cell.length_b   1.000
_cell.length_c   1.000
_cell.angle_alpha   90.00
_cell.angle_beta   90.00
_cell.angle_gamma   90.00
#
_symmetry.space_group_name_H-M   'P 1'
#
loop_
_entity.id
_entity.type
_entity.pdbx_description
1 polymer ?
#
loop_
_entity_poly.entity_id
_entity_poly.type
_entity_poly.pdbx_seq_one_letter_code
_entity_poly.pdbx_strand_id
1 'polypeptide(L)'
;MAKLTSRNLSIEIRFLELDECQWVQYEIFFLYKDQPMVQDALLKRVNEHWSKRSLGAFKANEDEGEAGGLIETLRKALETDEMQYYEPIEPDFTLAIYPNMAFPFMESRYERIYTSERALQEERQHEQARVAAGGKLPDDYFTIILRIDLYNFGDEIAYAGEGPALIMMPQRKEVRKFLEDYEQEFYEFCCVWGLSGADGDKPNA
;
A
#
# COMPACT_ATOMS: atom_id res chain seq x y z
N MET A 1 13.73 1.63 3.46
CA MET A 1 12.98 1.28 2.24
C MET A 1 11.63 0.76 2.66
N ALA A 2 10.58 1.50 2.32
CA ALA A 2 9.24 1.26 2.81
C ALA A 2 8.66 0.01 2.17
N LYS A 3 8.44 -1.00 3.00
CA LYS A 3 7.99 -2.31 2.55
C LYS A 3 6.92 -2.87 3.47
N LEU A 4 5.72 -3.03 2.92
CA LEU A 4 4.63 -3.69 3.60
C LEU A 4 4.74 -5.20 3.37
N THR A 5 4.86 -5.98 4.45
CA THR A 5 5.02 -7.43 4.37
C THR A 5 3.86 -8.13 5.05
N SER A 6 3.35 -9.21 4.43
CA SER A 6 2.38 -10.14 5.02
C SER A 6 2.78 -11.56 4.60
N ARG A 7 3.33 -12.31 5.57
CA ARG A 7 3.91 -13.65 5.33
C ARG A 7 5.00 -13.60 4.25
N ASN A 8 4.75 -14.25 3.10
CA ASN A 8 5.69 -14.32 1.98
C ASN A 8 5.38 -13.28 0.89
N LEU A 9 4.32 -12.50 1.03
CA LEU A 9 3.95 -11.44 0.09
C LEU A 9 4.45 -10.10 0.62
N SER A 10 4.87 -9.22 -0.28
CA SER A 10 5.15 -7.84 0.08
C SER A 10 4.88 -6.87 -1.07
N ILE A 11 4.53 -5.65 -0.66
CA ILE A 11 4.46 -4.47 -1.52
C ILE A 11 5.63 -3.59 -1.12
N GLU A 12 6.34 -3.07 -2.11
CA GLU A 12 7.43 -2.12 -1.93
C GLU A 12 7.18 -0.91 -2.82
N ILE A 13 7.26 0.29 -2.24
CA ILE A 13 7.06 1.55 -2.97
C ILE A 13 8.35 2.35 -2.81
N ARG A 14 8.92 2.81 -3.93
CA ARG A 14 10.18 3.56 -3.95
C ARG A 14 10.01 4.88 -4.68
N PHE A 15 10.36 5.97 -4.03
CA PHE A 15 10.52 7.25 -4.71
C PHE A 15 11.74 7.22 -5.63
N LEU A 16 11.60 7.74 -6.85
CA LEU A 16 12.67 7.81 -7.84
C LEU A 16 13.18 9.25 -7.99
N GLU A 17 12.34 10.12 -8.53
CA GLU A 17 12.72 11.47 -8.94
C GLU A 17 11.50 12.39 -9.00
N LEU A 18 11.75 13.68 -9.05
CA LEU A 18 10.78 14.69 -9.45
C LEU A 18 11.09 15.07 -10.91
N ASP A 19 10.12 14.89 -11.81
CA ASP A 19 10.35 15.16 -13.22
C ASP A 19 10.26 16.66 -13.58
N GLU A 20 10.55 17.00 -14.83
CA GLU A 20 10.51 18.38 -15.33
C GLU A 20 9.12 19.03 -15.22
N CYS A 21 8.06 18.23 -15.11
CA CYS A 21 6.68 18.64 -14.97
C CYS A 21 6.19 18.61 -13.50
N GLN A 22 7.10 18.44 -12.52
CA GLN A 22 6.80 18.33 -11.09
C GLN A 22 5.95 17.10 -10.71
N TRP A 23 6.07 16.01 -11.48
CA TRP A 23 5.49 14.73 -11.08
C TRP A 23 6.48 13.96 -10.23
N VAL A 24 6.04 13.52 -9.06
CA VAL A 24 6.77 12.58 -8.23
C VAL A 24 6.64 11.19 -8.84
N GLN A 25 7.79 10.62 -9.20
CA GLN A 25 7.90 9.32 -9.85
C GLN A 25 8.19 8.26 -8.80
N TYR A 26 7.48 7.14 -8.83
CA TYR A 26 7.76 6.00 -7.96
C TYR A 26 7.68 4.66 -8.68
N GLU A 27 8.38 3.69 -8.11
CA GLU A 27 8.30 2.29 -8.47
C GLU A 27 7.50 1.51 -7.45
N ILE A 28 6.60 0.67 -7.93
CA ILE A 28 5.82 -0.25 -7.11
C ILE A 28 6.20 -1.68 -7.46
N PHE A 29 6.52 -2.49 -6.46
CA PHE A 29 6.83 -3.91 -6.64
C PHE A 29 5.80 -4.79 -5.95
N PHE A 30 5.36 -5.82 -6.67
CA PHE A 30 4.70 -6.99 -6.09
C PHE A 30 5.73 -8.10 -5.92
N LEU A 31 5.96 -8.52 -4.69
CA LEU A 31 7.04 -9.44 -4.34
C LEU A 31 6.51 -10.70 -3.65
N TYR A 32 7.07 -11.85 -4.03
CA TYR A 32 6.94 -13.12 -3.31
C TYR A 32 8.32 -13.58 -2.84
N LYS A 33 8.53 -13.65 -1.52
CA LYS A 33 9.85 -13.95 -0.91
C LYS A 33 10.96 -13.06 -1.49
N ASP A 34 10.68 -11.76 -1.55
CA ASP A 34 11.58 -10.72 -2.07
C ASP A 34 11.93 -10.85 -3.56
N GLN A 35 11.19 -11.68 -4.31
CA GLN A 35 11.34 -11.80 -5.76
C GLN A 35 10.17 -11.13 -6.49
N PRO A 36 10.42 -10.33 -7.55
CA PRO A 36 9.35 -9.76 -8.37
C PRO A 36 8.40 -10.84 -8.90
N MET A 37 7.11 -10.62 -8.71
CA MET A 37 6.05 -11.51 -9.21
C MET A 37 5.73 -11.26 -10.68
N VAL A 38 6.15 -10.11 -11.21
CA VAL A 38 5.77 -9.63 -12.53
C VAL A 38 6.95 -9.76 -13.48
N GLN A 39 6.71 -10.38 -14.63
CA GLN A 39 7.74 -10.56 -15.64
C GLN A 39 7.95 -9.27 -16.42
N ASP A 40 9.19 -8.80 -16.46
CA ASP A 40 9.51 -7.50 -17.09
C ASP A 40 9.14 -7.42 -18.57
N ALA A 41 9.16 -8.56 -19.28
CA ALA A 41 8.81 -8.65 -20.70
C ALA A 41 7.34 -8.30 -21.00
N LEU A 42 6.45 -8.31 -20.01
CA LEU A 42 5.04 -7.92 -20.15
C LEU A 42 4.83 -6.41 -20.01
N LEU A 43 5.80 -5.71 -19.43
CA LEU A 43 5.65 -4.33 -18.98
C LEU A 43 6.24 -3.35 -20.01
N LYS A 44 5.70 -2.13 -20.10
CA LYS A 44 6.12 -1.12 -21.11
C LYS A 44 7.60 -0.77 -21.11
N ARG A 45 8.24 -0.74 -22.27
CA ARG A 45 9.64 -0.26 -22.45
C ARG A 45 9.77 0.71 -23.64
N VAL A 46 8.67 1.31 -24.07
CA VAL A 46 8.52 1.93 -25.41
C VAL A 46 9.26 3.26 -25.60
N ASN A 47 9.70 3.93 -24.53
CA ASN A 47 10.44 5.19 -24.60
C ASN A 47 11.42 5.33 -23.41
N GLU A 48 12.16 6.44 -23.36
CA GLU A 48 13.15 6.69 -22.30
C GLU A 48 12.53 6.62 -20.89
N HIS A 49 11.37 7.27 -20.71
CA HIS A 49 10.63 7.30 -19.45
C HIS A 49 10.31 5.88 -18.93
N TRP A 50 9.78 5.01 -19.80
CA TRP A 50 9.43 3.62 -19.44
C TRP A 50 10.64 2.70 -19.39
N SER A 51 11.71 3.00 -20.14
CA SER A 51 12.91 2.17 -20.21
C SER A 51 13.76 2.21 -18.94
N LYS A 52 13.68 3.28 -18.14
CA LYS A 52 14.51 3.50 -16.95
C LYS A 52 14.09 2.73 -15.70
N ARG A 53 12.94 2.07 -15.71
CA ARG A 53 12.46 1.33 -14.53
C ARG A 53 13.28 0.08 -14.22
N SER A 54 13.30 -0.31 -12.95
CA SER A 54 13.79 -1.57 -12.42
C SER A 54 13.02 -2.77 -13.00
N LEU A 55 13.66 -3.95 -12.95
CA LEU A 55 13.06 -5.20 -13.44
C LEU A 55 11.84 -5.60 -12.58
N GLY A 56 10.69 -5.78 -13.23
CA GLY A 56 9.45 -6.20 -12.58
C GLY A 56 8.79 -5.12 -11.71
N ALA A 57 9.27 -3.88 -11.78
CA ALA A 57 8.60 -2.72 -11.17
C ALA A 57 7.46 -2.22 -12.06
N PHE A 58 6.38 -1.79 -11.44
CA PHE A 58 5.43 -0.89 -12.07
C PHE A 58 5.89 0.55 -11.84
N LYS A 59 5.63 1.42 -12.81
CA LYS A 59 5.89 2.84 -12.67
C LYS A 59 4.57 3.55 -12.41
N ALA A 60 4.60 4.52 -11.51
CA ALA A 60 3.45 5.32 -11.19
C ALA A 60 3.89 6.75 -10.84
N ASN A 61 2.97 7.69 -11.02
CA ASN A 61 3.21 9.12 -10.97
C ASN A 61 2.16 9.79 -10.09
N GLU A 62 2.57 10.74 -9.26
CA GLU A 62 1.65 11.61 -8.51
C GLU A 62 2.06 13.07 -8.73
N ASP A 63 1.08 13.96 -8.82
CA ASP A 63 1.35 15.40 -8.85
C ASP A 63 1.98 15.80 -7.51
N GLU A 64 2.95 16.73 -7.50
CA GLU A 64 3.58 17.19 -6.27
C GLU A 64 2.58 17.72 -5.22
N GLY A 65 1.46 18.29 -5.65
CA GLY A 65 0.41 18.79 -4.76
C GLY A 65 -0.40 17.68 -4.08
N GLU A 66 -0.35 16.46 -4.63
CA GLU A 66 -0.95 15.26 -4.05
C GLU A 66 0.07 14.37 -3.33
N ALA A 67 1.35 14.70 -3.44
CA ALA A 67 2.44 13.96 -2.83
C ALA A 67 2.25 13.92 -1.31
N GLY A 68 2.10 12.71 -0.77
CA GLY A 68 1.74 12.48 0.64
C GLY A 68 0.27 12.10 0.88
N GLY A 69 -0.59 12.12 -0.14
CA GLY A 69 -1.97 11.65 -0.03
C GLY A 69 -2.06 10.17 0.40
N LEU A 70 -1.10 9.34 -0.01
CA LEU A 70 -0.98 7.96 0.45
C LEU A 70 -0.64 7.88 1.96
N ILE A 71 0.24 8.74 2.46
CA ILE A 71 0.58 8.83 3.89
C ILE A 71 -0.67 9.14 4.71
N GLU A 72 -1.43 10.17 4.30
CA GLU A 72 -2.68 10.55 4.95
C GLU A 72 -3.72 9.44 4.93
N THR A 73 -3.79 8.69 3.82
CA THR A 73 -4.69 7.55 3.69
C THR A 73 -4.34 6.42 4.67
N LEU A 74 -3.05 6.10 4.81
CA LEU A 74 -2.55 5.11 5.76
C LEU A 74 -2.76 5.56 7.21
N ARG A 75 -2.52 6.84 7.55
CA ARG A 75 -2.81 7.42 8.87
C ARG A 75 -4.29 7.22 9.23
N LYS A 76 -5.19 7.64 8.35
CA LYS A 76 -6.65 7.46 8.53
C LYS A 76 -7.04 6.00 8.71
N ALA A 77 -6.44 5.09 7.96
CA ALA A 77 -6.70 3.66 8.09
C ALA A 77 -6.25 3.08 9.45
N LEU A 78 -5.16 3.61 10.01
CA LEU A 78 -4.70 3.23 11.35
C LEU A 78 -5.54 3.85 12.48
N GLU A 79 -6.15 5.00 12.23
CA GLU A 79 -6.93 5.76 13.21
C GLU A 79 -8.42 5.42 13.23
N THR A 80 -8.96 4.91 12.13
CA THR A 80 -10.40 4.64 11.96
C THR A 80 -10.65 3.16 11.68
N ASP A 81 -11.90 2.72 11.87
CA ASP A 81 -12.38 1.41 11.39
C ASP A 81 -13.15 1.54 10.06
N GLU A 82 -13.00 2.68 9.39
CA GLU A 82 -13.63 2.96 8.10
C GLU A 82 -12.74 2.51 6.94
N MET A 83 -13.37 2.09 5.84
CA MET A 83 -12.65 1.78 4.60
C MET A 83 -11.96 3.05 4.05
N GLN A 84 -10.71 2.92 3.65
CA GLN A 84 -9.94 4.01 3.06
C GLN A 84 -9.52 3.65 1.63
N TYR A 85 -9.42 4.67 0.79
CA TYR A 85 -9.02 4.54 -0.62
C TYR A 85 -8.05 5.65 -0.97
N TYR A 86 -7.03 5.29 -1.76
CA TYR A 86 -6.14 6.24 -2.40
C TYR A 86 -6.08 5.93 -3.90
N GLU A 87 -6.34 6.95 -4.70
CA GLU A 87 -6.22 6.93 -6.16
C GLU A 87 -5.68 8.32 -6.55
N PRO A 88 -4.43 8.40 -7.06
CA PRO A 88 -3.88 9.66 -7.56
C PRO A 88 -4.61 10.11 -8.84
N ILE A 89 -4.44 11.39 -9.21
CA ILE A 89 -5.03 11.95 -10.44
C ILE A 89 -4.66 11.11 -11.67
N GLU A 90 -3.39 10.69 -11.77
CA GLU A 90 -2.95 9.70 -12.75
C GLU A 90 -3.20 8.31 -12.17
N PRO A 91 -4.19 7.55 -12.66
CA PRO A 91 -4.68 6.35 -12.00
C PRO A 91 -3.77 5.14 -12.24
N ASP A 92 -2.46 5.34 -12.22
CA ASP A 92 -1.44 4.30 -12.39
C ASP A 92 -1.62 3.18 -11.34
N PHE A 93 -2.12 3.52 -10.15
CA PHE A 93 -2.47 2.56 -9.12
C PHE A 93 -3.66 3.01 -8.26
N THR A 94 -4.25 2.05 -7.55
CA THR A 94 -5.25 2.30 -6.51
C THR A 94 -4.94 1.45 -5.30
N LEU A 95 -4.96 2.05 -4.11
CA LEU A 95 -4.87 1.36 -2.84
C LEU A 95 -6.22 1.38 -2.12
N ALA A 96 -6.75 0.22 -1.75
CA ALA A 96 -7.91 0.09 -0.89
C ALA A 96 -7.53 -0.61 0.41
N ILE A 97 -7.94 -0.04 1.55
CA ILE A 97 -7.63 -0.55 2.89
C ILE A 97 -8.93 -0.81 3.63
N TYR A 98 -9.15 -2.07 3.99
CA TYR A 98 -10.32 -2.54 4.73
C TYR A 98 -9.90 -3.05 6.10
N PRO A 99 -10.35 -2.42 7.19
CA PRO A 99 -10.14 -2.94 8.54
C PRO A 99 -10.82 -4.31 8.76
N ASN A 100 -10.33 -5.08 9.73
CA ASN A 100 -10.96 -6.31 10.22
C ASN A 100 -11.10 -7.44 9.18
N MET A 101 -10.13 -7.59 8.27
CA MET A 101 -10.13 -8.60 7.19
C MET A 101 -11.37 -8.56 6.27
N ALA A 102 -12.06 -7.42 6.20
CA ALA A 102 -13.21 -7.30 5.34
C ALA A 102 -12.76 -7.39 3.87
N PHE A 103 -13.36 -8.32 3.12
CA PHE A 103 -13.17 -8.38 1.68
C PHE A 103 -14.31 -7.62 0.99
N PRO A 104 -14.01 -6.74 0.02
CA PRO A 104 -15.05 -5.94 -0.61
C PRO A 104 -16.08 -6.80 -1.34
N PHE A 105 -17.34 -6.41 -1.23
CA PHE A 105 -18.47 -6.95 -2.00
C PHE A 105 -18.74 -8.45 -1.84
N MET A 106 -18.20 -9.09 -0.80
CA MET A 106 -18.46 -10.50 -0.50
C MET A 106 -18.66 -10.73 0.99
N GLU A 107 -19.89 -11.09 1.37
CA GLU A 107 -20.12 -11.70 2.67
C GLU A 107 -19.40 -13.06 2.74
N SER A 108 -18.80 -13.34 3.90
CA SER A 108 -18.24 -14.67 4.16
C SER A 108 -19.34 -15.71 4.01
N ARG A 109 -19.15 -16.65 3.09
CA ARG A 109 -20.02 -17.84 2.95
C ARG A 109 -19.61 -18.98 3.87
N TYR A 110 -18.56 -18.78 4.68
CA TYR A 110 -18.11 -19.80 5.62
C TYR A 110 -19.02 -19.84 6.83
N GLU A 111 -19.66 -20.99 7.06
CA GLU A 111 -20.41 -21.26 8.28
C GLU A 111 -19.49 -21.90 9.32
N ARG A 112 -19.46 -21.32 10.52
CA ARG A 112 -18.67 -21.83 11.64
C ARG A 112 -19.36 -23.06 12.24
N ILE A 113 -19.03 -24.24 11.73
CA ILE A 113 -19.65 -25.51 12.17
C ILE A 113 -19.11 -26.02 13.53
N TYR A 114 -17.93 -25.58 13.94
CA TYR A 114 -17.32 -25.98 15.21
C TYR A 114 -16.34 -24.91 15.70
N THR A 115 -16.28 -24.71 17.01
CA THR A 115 -15.25 -23.90 17.68
C THR A 115 -14.93 -24.56 19.00
N SER A 116 -13.64 -24.84 19.24
CA SER A 116 -13.21 -25.42 20.52
C SER A 116 -13.40 -24.42 21.66
N GLU A 117 -13.57 -24.91 22.89
CA GLU A 117 -13.64 -24.04 24.08
C GLU A 117 -12.39 -23.17 24.24
N ARG A 118 -11.23 -23.72 23.89
CA ARG A 118 -9.96 -23.00 23.87
C ARG A 118 -10.03 -21.80 22.93
N ALA A 119 -10.47 -22.01 21.69
CA ALA A 119 -10.60 -20.93 20.70
C ALA A 119 -11.63 -19.88 21.14
N LEU A 120 -12.76 -20.28 21.74
CA LEU A 120 -13.74 -19.34 22.32
C LEU A 120 -13.17 -18.53 23.49
N GLN A 121 -12.24 -19.10 24.25
CA GLN A 121 -11.58 -18.39 25.35
C GLN A 121 -10.51 -17.42 24.82
N GLU A 122 -9.75 -17.82 23.81
CA GLU A 122 -8.82 -16.96 23.09
C GLU A 122 -9.55 -15.77 22.43
N GLU A 123 -10.68 -16.01 21.75
CA GLU A 123 -11.55 -14.96 21.18
C GLU A 123 -12.03 -13.97 22.26
N ARG A 124 -12.50 -14.47 23.41
CA ARG A 124 -12.96 -13.62 24.51
C ARG A 124 -11.84 -12.81 25.13
N GLN A 125 -10.65 -13.40 25.30
CA GLN A 125 -9.49 -12.69 25.83
C GLN A 125 -9.00 -11.61 24.86
N HIS A 126 -9.01 -11.92 23.55
CA HIS A 126 -8.66 -10.97 22.50
C HIS A 126 -9.63 -9.78 22.50
N GLU A 127 -10.94 -10.04 22.55
CA GLU A 127 -11.96 -8.98 22.60
C GLU A 127 -11.84 -8.14 23.88
N GLN A 128 -11.60 -8.76 25.05
CA GLN A 128 -11.35 -8.03 26.29
C GLN A 128 -10.10 -7.12 26.19
N ALA A 129 -9.02 -7.64 25.61
CA ALA A 129 -7.81 -6.86 25.37
C ALA A 129 -8.08 -5.71 24.40
N ARG A 130 -8.88 -5.95 23.35
CA ARG A 130 -9.27 -4.94 22.37
C ARG A 130 -10.06 -3.81 23.01
N VAL A 131 -11.08 -4.14 23.81
CA VAL A 131 -11.86 -3.15 24.57
C VAL A 131 -10.96 -2.38 25.55
N ALA A 132 -10.08 -3.07 26.28
CA ALA A 132 -9.15 -2.43 27.21
C ALA A 132 -8.13 -1.50 26.50
N ALA A 133 -7.78 -1.79 25.26
CA ALA A 133 -6.90 -0.99 24.41
C ALA A 133 -7.64 0.12 23.62
N GLY A 134 -8.93 0.35 23.89
CA GLY A 134 -9.70 1.39 23.21
C GLY A 134 -10.16 1.01 21.80
N GLY A 135 -10.31 -0.28 21.54
CA GLY A 135 -10.88 -0.82 20.30
C GLY A 135 -9.88 -1.25 19.23
N LYS A 136 -8.57 -1.04 19.45
CA LYS A 136 -7.52 -1.30 18.45
C LYS A 136 -6.34 -2.05 19.05
N LEU A 137 -5.93 -3.15 18.43
CA LEU A 137 -4.76 -3.93 18.83
C LEU A 137 -3.69 -3.96 17.74
N PRO A 138 -2.40 -4.08 18.10
CA PRO A 138 -1.31 -4.20 17.13
C PRO A 138 -1.42 -5.41 16.19
N ASP A 139 -2.14 -6.46 16.60
CA ASP A 139 -2.36 -7.68 15.84
C ASP A 139 -3.69 -7.71 15.07
N ASP A 140 -4.48 -6.62 15.13
CA ASP A 140 -5.64 -6.44 14.25
C ASP A 140 -5.23 -6.56 12.79
N TYR A 141 -6.02 -7.23 11.97
CA TYR A 141 -5.73 -7.40 10.55
C TYR A 141 -6.43 -6.37 9.68
N PHE A 142 -5.73 -5.95 8.63
CA PHE A 142 -6.30 -5.24 7.49
C PHE A 142 -6.39 -6.18 6.29
N THR A 143 -7.33 -5.96 5.39
CA THR A 143 -7.22 -6.38 3.99
C THR A 143 -6.76 -5.18 3.19
N ILE A 144 -5.58 -5.28 2.59
CA ILE A 144 -5.01 -4.24 1.74
C ILE A 144 -4.98 -4.76 0.31
N ILE A 145 -5.52 -3.99 -0.61
CA ILE A 145 -5.57 -4.29 -2.04
C ILE A 145 -4.86 -3.16 -2.78
N LEU A 146 -3.74 -3.49 -3.43
CA LEU A 146 -3.05 -2.57 -4.32
C LEU A 146 -3.27 -3.03 -5.76
N ARG A 147 -4.02 -2.26 -6.54
CA ARG A 147 -4.25 -2.46 -7.98
C ARG A 147 -3.27 -1.60 -8.76
N ILE A 148 -2.68 -2.16 -9.81
CA ILE A 148 -1.96 -1.39 -10.83
C ILE A 148 -2.80 -1.36 -12.09
N ASP A 149 -2.88 -0.22 -12.76
CA ASP A 149 -3.59 -0.12 -14.02
C ASP A 149 -2.84 -0.84 -15.15
N LEU A 150 -3.60 -1.47 -16.06
CA LEU A 150 -3.06 -2.13 -17.25
C LEU A 150 -2.21 -1.20 -18.11
N TYR A 151 -2.37 0.12 -18.00
CA TYR A 151 -1.51 1.09 -18.65
C TYR A 151 0.00 0.86 -18.42
N ASN A 152 0.42 0.12 -17.40
CA ASN A 152 1.82 -0.29 -17.22
C ASN A 152 2.32 -1.39 -18.19
N PHE A 153 1.44 -2.01 -18.98
CA PHE A 153 1.72 -3.17 -19.85
C PHE A 153 1.96 -2.79 -21.32
N GLY A 154 2.80 -3.57 -22.00
CA GLY A 154 3.52 -3.17 -23.22
C GLY A 154 2.71 -2.55 -24.35
N ASP A 155 1.56 -3.13 -24.67
CA ASP A 155 0.69 -2.78 -25.79
C ASP A 155 -0.42 -1.79 -25.43
N GLU A 156 -0.59 -1.47 -24.16
CA GLU A 156 -1.62 -0.54 -23.71
C GLU A 156 -1.25 0.90 -24.07
N ILE A 157 -2.22 1.72 -24.46
CA ILE A 157 -1.98 3.11 -24.87
C ILE A 157 -2.69 4.14 -24.00
N ALA A 158 -3.59 3.69 -23.13
CA ALA A 158 -4.39 4.53 -22.24
C ALA A 158 -4.72 3.78 -20.95
N TYR A 159 -5.20 4.52 -19.95
CA TYR A 159 -5.76 3.96 -18.73
C TYR A 159 -7.02 3.14 -19.00
N ALA A 160 -7.10 1.98 -18.36
CA ALA A 160 -8.20 1.03 -18.57
C ALA A 160 -9.12 0.87 -17.34
N GLY A 161 -8.66 1.27 -16.14
CA GLY A 161 -9.38 1.05 -14.88
C GLY A 161 -9.37 -0.42 -14.43
N GLU A 162 -8.58 -1.26 -15.07
CA GLU A 162 -8.40 -2.68 -14.77
C GLU A 162 -6.91 -3.00 -14.67
N GLY A 163 -6.57 -4.15 -14.10
CA GLY A 163 -5.20 -4.64 -14.04
C GLY A 163 -4.95 -5.56 -12.85
N PRO A 164 -3.69 -5.98 -12.65
CA PRO A 164 -3.34 -6.89 -11.56
C PRO A 164 -3.51 -6.20 -10.21
N ALA A 165 -3.97 -6.97 -9.22
CA ALA A 165 -4.01 -6.53 -7.83
C ALA A 165 -3.29 -7.52 -6.92
N LEU A 166 -2.50 -6.99 -5.98
CA LEU A 166 -1.97 -7.76 -4.87
C LEU A 166 -2.84 -7.52 -3.65
N ILE A 167 -3.42 -8.61 -3.14
CA ILE A 167 -4.26 -8.61 -1.95
C ILE A 167 -3.44 -9.20 -0.79
N MET A 168 -3.31 -8.45 0.29
CA MET A 168 -2.55 -8.84 1.47
C MET A 168 -3.39 -8.70 2.74
N MET A 169 -3.03 -9.47 3.77
CA MET A 169 -3.64 -9.39 5.09
C MET A 169 -2.60 -9.05 6.17
N PRO A 170 -2.01 -7.84 6.15
CA PRO A 170 -1.06 -7.43 7.18
C PRO A 170 -1.75 -7.11 8.51
N GLN A 171 -1.03 -7.24 9.59
CA GLN A 171 -1.41 -6.77 10.92
C GLN A 171 -1.20 -5.26 11.04
N ARG A 172 -1.93 -4.61 11.95
CA ARG A 172 -1.85 -3.17 12.24
C ARG A 172 -0.44 -2.71 12.52
N LYS A 173 0.35 -3.49 13.26
CA LYS A 173 1.76 -3.20 13.52
C LYS A 173 2.62 -3.18 12.26
N GLU A 174 2.31 -4.01 11.26
CA GLU A 174 3.04 -4.09 9.99
C GLU A 174 2.68 -2.88 9.11
N VAL A 175 1.40 -2.49 9.08
CA VAL A 175 0.93 -1.28 8.39
C VAL A 175 1.52 -0.02 9.04
N ARG A 176 1.57 0.05 10.38
CA ARG A 176 2.18 1.16 11.11
C ARG A 176 3.66 1.29 10.81
N LYS A 177 4.40 0.17 10.88
CA LYS A 177 5.83 0.18 10.53
C LYS A 177 6.06 0.62 9.08
N PHE A 178 5.24 0.13 8.15
CA PHE A 178 5.31 0.56 6.76
C PHE A 178 5.08 2.07 6.61
N LEU A 179 4.09 2.63 7.30
CA LEU A 179 3.83 4.07 7.31
C LEU A 179 5.03 4.85 7.85
N GLU A 180 5.60 4.46 8.99
CA GLU A 180 6.76 5.12 9.59
C GLU A 180 7.97 5.11 8.62
N ASP A 181 8.26 3.96 8.01
CA ASP A 181 9.34 3.82 7.03
C ASP A 181 9.05 4.67 5.77
N TYR A 182 7.79 4.73 5.30
CA TYR A 182 7.36 5.50 4.13
C TYR A 182 7.40 7.02 4.37
N GLU A 183 6.98 7.48 5.54
CA GLU A 183 7.05 8.88 5.95
C GLU A 183 8.48 9.38 6.01
N GLN A 184 9.40 8.56 6.55
CA GLN A 184 10.82 8.90 6.60
C GLN A 184 11.41 9.04 5.19
N GLU A 185 11.09 8.10 4.29
CA GLU A 185 11.54 8.16 2.90
C GLU A 185 10.95 9.34 2.14
N PHE A 186 9.67 9.63 2.35
CA PHE A 186 9.02 10.78 1.73
C PHE A 186 9.62 12.10 2.22
N TYR A 187 9.91 12.21 3.52
CA TYR A 187 10.59 13.38 4.08
C TYR A 187 11.99 13.58 3.47
N GLU A 188 12.77 12.50 3.34
CA GLU A 188 14.08 12.55 2.68
C GLU A 188 13.97 12.97 1.22
N PHE A 189 12.99 12.44 0.50
CA PHE A 189 12.68 12.82 -0.88
C PHE A 189 12.34 14.32 -0.98
N CYS A 190 11.46 14.83 -0.11
CA CYS A 190 11.09 16.24 -0.08
C CYS A 190 12.31 17.13 0.19
N CYS A 191 13.19 16.73 1.12
CA CYS A 191 14.42 17.45 1.41
C CYS A 191 15.38 17.51 0.22
N VAL A 192 15.50 16.43 -0.56
CA VAL A 192 16.36 16.37 -1.74
C VAL A 192 15.83 17.27 -2.85
N TRP A 193 14.51 17.31 -3.05
CA TRP A 193 13.88 18.00 -4.17
C TRP A 193 13.29 19.38 -3.83
N GLY A 194 13.38 19.81 -2.57
CA GLY A 194 12.89 21.12 -2.12
C GLY A 194 11.37 21.24 -2.10
N LEU A 195 10.64 20.13 -1.94
CA LEU A 195 9.19 20.11 -1.86
C LEU A 195 8.72 20.63 -0.50
N SER A 196 7.61 21.37 -0.48
CA SER A 196 7.03 22.00 0.71
C SER A 196 6.60 21.00 1.81
N GLY A 197 6.54 19.70 1.50
CA GLY A 197 6.31 18.63 2.48
C GLY A 197 7.39 18.47 3.55
N ALA A 198 8.56 19.13 3.40
CA ALA A 198 9.64 19.11 4.39
C ALA A 198 9.40 20.03 5.61
N ASP A 199 8.43 20.96 5.55
CA ASP A 199 8.12 21.89 6.65
C ASP A 199 7.22 21.28 7.74
N GLY A 200 6.77 20.03 7.57
CA GLY A 200 6.11 19.24 8.61
C GLY A 200 7.11 18.67 9.61
N ASP A 201 6.72 18.58 10.90
CA ASP A 201 7.56 18.03 11.97
C ASP A 201 8.27 16.75 11.52
N LYS A 202 9.61 16.76 11.64
CA LYS A 202 10.46 15.60 11.38
C LYS A 202 9.82 14.35 12.02
N PRO A 203 9.66 13.24 11.28
CA PRO A 203 9.13 12.01 11.87
C PRO A 203 9.90 11.65 13.14
N ASN A 204 9.20 11.30 14.22
CA ASN A 204 9.84 10.89 15.46
C ASN A 204 10.70 9.64 15.20
N ALA A 205 12.02 9.81 15.34
CA ALA A 205 13.02 8.74 15.21
C ALA A 205 12.98 7.73 16.36
#